data_AF-A0A352CDM3-F1
#
_entry.id   AF-A0A352CDM3-F1
#
_cell.length_a   1.000
_cell.length_b   1.000
_cell.length_c   1.000
_cell.angle_alpha   90.00
_cell.angle_beta   90.00
_cell.angle_gamma   90.00
#
_symmetry.space_group_name_H-M   'P 1'
#
loop_
_entity.id
_entity.type
_entity.pdbx_description
1 polymer ?
#
loop_
_entity_poly.entity_id
_entity_poly.type
_entity_poly.pdbx_seq_one_letter_code
_entity_poly.pdbx_strand_id
1 'polypeptide(L)' 'MIVRLFFLTAIAAAFAFSDAPAVAGEADVIAARADRVSDGVYRISATIRHADTGWEHYADAFEVLGPDGKVLVS' A
#
# COMPACT_ATOMS: atom_id res chain seq x y z
N MET A 1 -16.97 -46.71 3.44
CA MET A 1 -15.75 -45.92 3.70
C MET A 1 -15.29 -45.12 2.47
N ILE A 2 -15.50 -45.63 1.25
CA ILE A 2 -15.05 -45.02 -0.02
C ILE A 2 -15.80 -43.72 -0.40
N VAL A 3 -17.11 -43.59 -0.13
CA VAL A 3 -17.89 -42.38 -0.46
C VAL A 3 -17.51 -41.15 0.38
N ARG A 4 -17.08 -41.35 1.64
CA ARG A 4 -16.59 -40.26 2.52
C ARG A 4 -15.24 -39.71 2.05
N LEU A 5 -14.41 -40.56 1.43
CA LEU A 5 -13.09 -40.18 0.92
C LEU A 5 -13.20 -39.29 -0.33
N PHE A 6 -14.19 -39.54 -1.20
CA PHE A 6 -14.50 -38.66 -2.34
C PHE A 6 -15.10 -37.32 -1.93
N PHE A 7 -15.95 -37.30 -0.89
CA PHE A 7 -16.53 -36.06 -0.35
C PHE A 7 -15.46 -35.15 0.28
N LEU A 8 -14.50 -35.72 1.00
CA LEU A 8 -13.40 -34.98 1.64
C LEU A 8 -12.39 -34.43 0.62
N THR A 9 -12.14 -35.15 -0.48
CA THR A 9 -11.26 -34.67 -1.56
C THR A 9 -11.90 -33.55 -2.39
N ALA A 10 -13.21 -33.59 -2.62
CA ALA A 10 -13.93 -32.51 -3.31
C ALA A 10 -13.92 -31.20 -2.51
N ILE A 11 -14.04 -31.25 -1.18
CA ILE A 11 -13.95 -30.07 -0.30
C ILE A 11 -12.52 -29.53 -0.26
N ALA A 12 -11.51 -30.38 -0.15
CA ALA A 12 -10.10 -29.96 -0.17
C ALA A 12 -9.71 -29.29 -1.50
N ALA A 13 -10.21 -29.80 -2.63
CA ALA A 13 -10.00 -29.19 -3.94
C ALA A 13 -10.69 -27.81 -4.09
N ALA A 14 -11.84 -27.60 -3.43
CA ALA A 14 -12.55 -26.32 -3.46
C ALA A 14 -11.84 -25.22 -2.65
N PHE A 15 -11.09 -25.56 -1.60
CA PHE A 15 -10.30 -24.60 -0.82
C PHE A 15 -8.97 -24.21 -1.49
N ALA A 16 -8.42 -25.05 -2.36
CA ALA A 16 -7.14 -24.83 -3.02
C ALA A 16 -7.14 -23.69 -4.08
N PHE A 17 -8.30 -23.10 -4.37
CA PHE A 17 -8.47 -22.03 -5.37
C PHE A 17 -8.94 -20.68 -4.78
N SER A 18 -8.80 -20.49 -3.46
CA SER A 18 -9.32 -19.30 -2.77
C SER A 18 -8.35 -18.13 -2.61
N ASP A 19 -7.28 -18.07 -3.43
CA ASP A 19 -6.37 -16.92 -3.50
C ASP A 19 -6.96 -15.81 -4.40
N ALA A 20 -8.05 -15.20 -3.95
CA ALA A 20 -8.52 -13.97 -4.59
C ALA A 20 -7.50 -12.85 -4.33
N PRO A 21 -7.07 -12.09 -5.35
CA PRO A 21 -6.14 -10.99 -5.15
C PRO A 21 -6.76 -9.97 -4.19
N ALA A 22 -6.02 -9.63 -3.13
CA ALA A 22 -6.41 -8.54 -2.24
C ALA A 22 -6.32 -7.22 -3.01
N VAL A 23 -7.45 -6.55 -3.21
CA VAL A 23 -7.49 -5.19 -3.75
C VAL A 23 -7.21 -4.24 -2.60
N ALA A 24 -5.95 -3.95 -2.32
CA ALA A 24 -5.60 -2.84 -1.44
C ALA A 24 -5.62 -1.55 -2.27
N GLY A 25 -6.38 -0.55 -1.82
CA GLY A 25 -6.45 0.77 -2.45
C GLY A 25 -5.13 1.52 -2.31
N GLU A 26 -4.94 2.62 -3.06
CA GLU A 26 -3.68 3.40 -3.10
C GLU A 26 -3.32 4.06 -1.75
N ALA A 27 -2.08 4.56 -1.64
CA ALA A 27 -1.61 5.27 -0.46
C ALA A 27 -2.05 6.76 -0.52
N ASP A 28 -2.71 7.24 0.54
CA ASP A 28 -3.19 8.61 0.64
C ASP A 28 -2.26 9.45 1.53
N VAL A 29 -1.79 10.61 1.04
CA VAL A 29 -1.22 11.65 1.91
C VAL A 29 -2.36 12.39 2.60
N ILE A 30 -2.57 12.13 3.89
CA ILE A 30 -3.68 12.72 4.67
C ILE A 30 -3.28 13.97 5.45
N ALA A 31 -1.98 14.24 5.58
CA ALA A 31 -1.46 15.49 6.11
C ALA A 31 -0.05 15.75 5.55
N ALA A 32 0.28 17.01 5.31
CA ALA A 32 1.62 17.45 4.95
C ALA A 32 1.96 18.76 5.67
N ARG A 33 3.23 18.94 6.06
CA ARG A 33 3.75 20.18 6.64
C ARG A 33 5.10 20.53 6.04
N ALA A 34 5.31 21.83 5.85
CA ALA A 34 6.58 22.43 5.49
C ALA A 34 6.96 23.46 6.54
N ASP A 35 7.80 23.05 7.49
CA ASP A 35 8.24 23.90 8.60
C ASP A 35 9.57 24.57 8.23
N ARG A 36 9.63 25.90 8.22
CA ARG A 36 10.87 26.64 8.00
C ARG A 36 11.78 26.48 9.22
N VAL A 37 12.98 25.93 9.03
CA VAL A 37 13.94 25.72 10.13
C VAL A 37 15.05 26.76 10.15
N SER A 38 15.42 27.31 8.99
CA SER A 38 16.35 28.44 8.85
C SER A 38 16.18 29.09 7.47
N ASP A 39 17.05 30.03 7.11
CA ASP A 39 16.93 30.71 5.83
C ASP A 39 17.13 29.76 4.64
N GLY A 40 16.09 29.63 3.83
CA GLY A 40 16.03 28.72 2.69
C GLY A 40 15.91 27.23 3.06
N VAL A 41 15.84 26.86 4.34
CA VAL A 41 15.78 25.45 4.77
C VAL A 41 14.42 25.13 5.37
N TYR A 42 13.81 24.07 4.85
CA TYR A 42 12.51 23.57 5.30
C TYR A 42 12.62 22.10 5.71
N ARG A 43 11.91 21.75 6.79
CA ARG A 43 11.60 20.37 7.14
C ARG A 43 10.25 20.02 6.54
N ILE A 44 10.21 19.00 5.71
CA ILE A 44 8.98 18.47 5.14
C ILE A 44 8.58 17.21 5.89
N SER A 45 7.31 17.09 6.23
CA SER A 45 6.74 15.88 6.84
C SER A 45 5.39 15.56 6.21
N ALA A 46 5.08 14.28 6.06
CA ALA A 46 3.79 13.80 5.58
C ALA A 46 3.26 12.68 6.48
N THR A 47 1.94 12.60 6.62
CA THR A 47 1.25 11.45 7.19
C THR A 47 0.57 10.70 6.06
N ILE A 48 0.92 9.44 5.90
CA ILE A 48 0.41 8.57 4.84
C ILE A 48 -0.54 7.55 5.48
N ARG A 49 -1.71 7.38 4.87
CA ARG A 49 -2.68 6.34 5.21
C ARG A 49 -2.72 5.34 4.07
N HIS A 50 -2.58 4.07 4.38
CA HIS A 50 -2.72 2.99 3.43
C HIS A 50 -3.35 1.76 4.09
N ALA A 51 -4.04 0.93 3.31
CA ALA A 51 -4.83 -0.20 3.82
C ALA A 51 -4.03 -1.52 3.84
N ASP A 52 -2.72 -1.44 4.05
CA ASP A 52 -1.74 -2.49 3.74
C ASP A 52 -2.05 -3.91 4.22
N THR A 53 -1.91 -4.86 3.27
CA THR A 53 -1.53 -6.24 3.56
C THR A 53 -0.60 -6.78 2.45
N GLY A 54 0.70 -6.46 2.49
CA GLY A 54 1.70 -7.17 1.65
C GLY A 54 2.88 -6.33 1.14
N TRP A 55 3.86 -7.00 0.51
CA TRP A 55 5.07 -6.38 -0.06
C TRP A 55 4.82 -5.60 -1.37
N GLU A 56 3.68 -5.85 -2.04
CA GLU A 56 3.29 -5.20 -3.31
C GLU A 56 2.88 -3.72 -3.13
N HIS A 57 2.81 -3.25 -1.89
CA HIS A 57 2.32 -1.93 -1.51
C HIS A 57 3.43 -1.00 -0.98
N TYR A 58 4.69 -1.31 -1.31
CA TYR A 58 5.85 -0.53 -0.90
C TYR A 58 5.94 0.81 -1.65
N ALA A 59 6.13 1.91 -0.93
CA ALA A 59 6.42 3.22 -1.50
C ALA A 59 7.91 3.36 -1.84
N ASP A 60 8.23 3.65 -3.10
CA ASP A 60 9.59 3.72 -3.65
C ASP A 60 10.22 5.10 -3.59
N ALA A 61 9.41 6.18 -3.50
CA ALA A 61 9.90 7.55 -3.47
C ALA A 61 9.11 8.48 -2.52
N PHE A 62 9.77 9.57 -2.12
CA PHE A 62 9.16 10.70 -1.42
C PHE A 62 9.51 11.99 -2.17
N GLU A 63 8.57 12.50 -2.97
CA GLU A 63 8.78 13.70 -3.78
C GLU A 63 8.10 14.93 -3.18
N VAL A 64 8.78 16.07 -3.23
CA VAL A 64 8.24 17.38 -2.88
C VAL A 64 8.07 18.19 -4.15
N LEU A 65 6.83 18.56 -4.47
CA LEU A 65 6.47 19.24 -5.72
C LEU A 65 6.27 20.74 -5.47
N GLY A 66 6.67 21.56 -6.44
CA GLY A 66 6.34 22.97 -6.51
C GLY A 66 4.89 23.20 -6.93
N PRO A 67 4.38 24.44 -6.83
CA PRO A 67 3.01 24.78 -7.25
C PRO A 67 2.72 24.51 -8.73
N ASP A 68 3.76 24.44 -9.56
CA ASP A 68 3.73 24.10 -10.98
C ASP A 68 3.78 22.59 -11.25
N GLY A 69 3.83 21.76 -10.21
CA GLY A 69 3.95 20.31 -10.30
C GLY A 69 5.38 19.82 -10.60
N LYS A 70 6.38 20.70 -10.55
CA LYS A 70 7.78 20.29 -10.75
C LYS A 70 8.38 19.71 -9.47
N VAL A 71 9.14 18.63 -9.59
CA VAL A 71 9.90 18.06 -8.46
C VAL A 71 10.98 19.04 -7.97
N LEU A 72 10.93 19.35 -6.68
CA LEU A 72 11.91 20.16 -5.96
C LEU A 72 12.93 19.27 -5.22
N VAL A 73 12.48 18.12 -4.71
CA VAL A 73 13.25 17.11 -3.96
C VAL A 73 12.65 15.73 -4.25
N SER A 74 13.48 14.70 -4.36
CA SER A 74 13.12 13.28 -4.50
C SER A 74 14.05 12.39 -3.68
#